data_AF-A0A8J7NKQ7-F1
#
_entry.id   AF-A0A8J7NKQ7-F1
#
_cell.length_a   1.000
_cell.length_b   1.000
_cell.length_c   1.000
_cell.angle_alpha   90.00
_cell.angle_beta   90.00
_cell.angle_gamma   90.00
#
_symmetry.space_group_name_H-M   'P 1'
#
loop_
_entity.id
_entity.type
_entity.pdbx_description
1 polymer ?
#
loop_
_entity_poly.entity_id
_entity_poly.type
_entity_poly.pdbx_seq_one_letter_code
_entity_poly.pdbx_strand_id
1 'polypeptide(L)'
;MRTYESWSPEQISKKGLVPRAQSLFCLAWFHAVCQERRNYIPQGWTKFYEFSLSDLRAGFDIIDRLFEGSRDVQWEFVHGLLENAIYGGRIDNLFDLRILRSYLEQFFNCRLITGSQTRSKKLTAFPFQISLPSSCSIIDYRNIVENLPEDDRPSFFGLPANIERSSQHIISSQVISQLRILSRSITAGSKFDREIWSNELSPILNLWKKLNQGSSLIHQKVAPPSESQASPVLSFIILEQFNAIRLVQSIHQSLAALSKVIRGTSLLTSEVQKLATALLNQECPQSWQSKWEGPEDPMQYLRAVVARALAIQSWVEKAERQSLLSDALDLSELFHPDTFLNALRQETARLMGCSMDSLKFVASWKSRITEAKLQVKIDGLKLEGCSFDGNRLSENQHDSPSVSPVPPCYMAWIPQSASGCYSPEECISLPLYASAERTRVVTNIDVPCGGNSDQWIQCGAALFLKQQ
;
A
#
# COMPACT_ATOMS: atom_id res chain seq x y z
N MET A 1 -19.41 21.40 -11.03
CA MET A 1 -20.34 22.04 -11.99
C MET A 1 -20.96 21.06 -12.99
N ARG A 2 -20.17 20.30 -13.77
CA ARG A 2 -20.65 19.38 -14.83
C ARG A 2 -21.84 18.47 -14.43
N THR A 3 -21.84 17.92 -13.21
CA THR A 3 -22.96 17.10 -12.70
C THR A 3 -24.28 17.87 -12.67
N TYR A 4 -24.30 19.08 -12.12
CA TYR A 4 -25.49 19.93 -12.00
C TYR A 4 -25.92 20.60 -13.29
N GLU A 5 -25.06 20.65 -14.30
CA GLU A 5 -25.43 21.02 -15.67
C GLU A 5 -26.18 19.89 -16.37
N SER A 6 -25.84 18.64 -16.05
CA SER A 6 -26.49 17.46 -16.64
C SER A 6 -27.88 17.17 -16.05
N TRP A 7 -28.17 17.66 -14.85
CA TRP A 7 -29.44 17.45 -14.14
C TRP A 7 -30.42 18.58 -14.42
N SER A 8 -31.69 18.23 -14.63
CA SER A 8 -32.74 19.22 -14.83
C SER A 8 -33.28 19.78 -13.50
N PRO A 9 -33.78 21.02 -13.47
CA PRO A 9 -34.41 21.59 -12.28
C PRO A 9 -35.61 20.76 -11.78
N GLU A 10 -36.36 20.17 -12.71
CA GLU A 10 -37.53 19.32 -12.44
C GLU A 10 -37.14 18.00 -11.76
N GLN A 11 -36.00 17.40 -12.15
CA GLN A 11 -35.47 16.19 -11.54
C GLN A 11 -35.10 16.39 -10.06
N ILE A 12 -34.60 17.58 -9.71
CA ILE A 12 -34.17 17.91 -8.34
C ILE A 12 -35.36 18.32 -7.48
N SER A 13 -36.25 19.17 -8.01
CA SER A 13 -37.42 19.70 -7.28
C SER A 13 -38.62 18.74 -7.21
N LYS A 14 -38.51 17.52 -7.74
CA LYS A 14 -39.54 16.49 -7.76
C LYS A 14 -40.18 16.31 -6.36
N LYS A 15 -41.51 16.46 -6.29
CA LYS A 15 -42.34 16.35 -5.07
C LYS A 15 -42.00 17.34 -3.93
N GLY A 16 -41.10 18.30 -4.13
CA GLY A 16 -40.70 19.27 -3.11
C GLY A 16 -40.03 18.67 -1.87
N LEU A 17 -39.52 17.44 -1.96
CA LEU A 17 -38.91 16.74 -0.83
C LEU A 17 -37.46 17.20 -0.62
N VAL A 18 -37.24 18.06 0.39
CA VAL A 18 -35.91 18.56 0.76
C VAL A 18 -34.91 17.43 1.05
N PRO A 19 -35.26 16.37 1.83
CA PRO A 19 -34.32 15.28 2.09
C PRO A 19 -33.86 14.56 0.82
N ARG A 20 -34.74 14.44 -0.18
CA ARG A 20 -34.39 13.84 -1.49
C ARG A 20 -33.37 14.70 -2.23
N ALA A 21 -33.60 16.02 -2.33
CA ALA A 21 -32.68 16.93 -2.99
C ALA A 21 -31.30 16.97 -2.30
N GLN A 22 -31.28 16.94 -0.96
CA GLN A 22 -30.05 16.83 -0.17
C GLN A 22 -29.33 15.50 -0.41
N SER A 23 -30.05 14.39 -0.52
CA SER A 23 -29.48 13.06 -0.82
C SER A 23 -28.82 13.03 -2.20
N LEU A 24 -29.45 13.68 -3.19
CA LEU A 24 -28.89 13.81 -4.54
C LEU A 24 -27.62 14.67 -4.53
N PHE A 25 -27.57 15.74 -3.72
CA PHE A 25 -26.33 16.49 -3.52
C PHE A 25 -25.24 15.64 -2.87
N CYS A 26 -25.59 14.85 -1.84
CA CYS A 26 -24.65 13.92 -1.20
C CYS A 26 -24.10 12.90 -2.21
N LEU A 27 -24.94 12.37 -3.11
CA LEU A 27 -24.50 11.49 -4.18
C LEU A 27 -23.57 12.18 -5.17
N ALA A 28 -23.90 13.41 -5.60
CA ALA A 28 -23.06 14.17 -6.51
C ALA A 28 -21.68 14.47 -5.89
N TRP A 29 -21.67 14.84 -4.61
CA TRP A 29 -20.44 15.08 -3.85
C TRP A 29 -19.62 13.81 -3.66
N PHE A 30 -20.26 12.72 -3.23
CA PHE A 30 -19.63 11.40 -3.10
C PHE A 30 -18.98 10.94 -4.41
N HIS A 31 -19.69 11.07 -5.54
CA HIS A 31 -19.15 10.72 -6.85
C HIS A 31 -17.92 11.56 -7.21
N ALA A 32 -17.98 12.87 -6.96
CA ALA A 32 -16.84 13.77 -7.18
C ALA A 32 -15.64 13.41 -6.30
N VAL A 33 -15.85 13.14 -5.01
CA VAL A 33 -14.80 12.70 -4.07
C VAL A 33 -14.15 11.40 -4.56
N CYS A 34 -14.94 10.40 -4.95
CA CYS A 34 -14.41 9.14 -5.48
C CYS A 34 -13.57 9.34 -6.75
N GLN A 35 -13.96 10.27 -7.63
CA GLN A 35 -13.24 10.60 -8.86
C GLN A 35 -11.95 11.38 -8.60
N GLU A 36 -11.98 12.44 -7.81
CA GLU A 36 -10.80 13.29 -7.55
C GLU A 36 -9.76 12.58 -6.67
N ARG A 37 -10.20 11.66 -5.79
CA ARG A 37 -9.29 10.81 -5.00
C ARG A 37 -8.35 9.95 -5.86
N ARG A 38 -8.68 9.72 -7.14
CA ARG A 38 -7.81 9.02 -8.11
C ARG A 38 -6.56 9.80 -8.49
N ASN A 39 -6.52 11.11 -8.23
CA ASN A 39 -5.33 11.93 -8.47
C ASN A 39 -4.19 11.61 -7.46
N TYR A 40 -4.49 10.84 -6.41
CA TYR A 40 -3.57 10.53 -5.32
C TYR A 40 -3.27 9.02 -5.21
N ILE A 41 -2.93 8.35 -6.31
CA ILE A 41 -2.55 6.92 -6.30
C ILE A 41 -1.09 6.77 -5.82
N PRO A 42 -0.76 5.82 -4.92
CA PRO A 42 -1.60 4.73 -4.41
C PRO A 42 -2.27 5.00 -3.04
N GLN A 43 -2.16 6.22 -2.49
CA GLN A 43 -2.62 6.50 -1.13
C GLN A 43 -4.14 6.74 -1.02
N GLY A 44 -4.73 7.42 -2.00
CA GLY A 44 -6.16 7.62 -2.13
C GLY A 44 -6.87 6.32 -2.52
N TRP A 45 -6.45 5.75 -3.64
CA TRP A 45 -6.86 4.42 -4.12
C TRP A 45 -5.62 3.61 -4.45
N THR A 46 -5.64 2.30 -4.23
CA THR A 46 -4.49 1.44 -4.59
C THR A 46 -4.21 1.46 -6.09
N LYS A 47 -5.25 1.58 -6.92
CA LYS A 47 -5.14 1.65 -8.37
C LYS A 47 -6.20 2.55 -8.99
N PHE A 48 -6.07 2.79 -10.30
CA PHE A 48 -7.02 3.61 -11.04
C PHE A 48 -8.36 2.87 -11.23
N TYR A 49 -9.44 3.43 -10.68
CA TYR A 49 -10.79 2.92 -10.83
C TYR A 49 -11.67 3.83 -11.74
N GLU A 50 -12.29 3.18 -12.73
CA GLU A 50 -13.25 3.66 -13.74
C GLU A 50 -14.46 4.55 -13.36
N PHE A 51 -14.64 5.22 -12.22
CA PHE A 51 -16.00 5.74 -11.86
C PHE A 51 -16.66 6.61 -12.95
N SER A 52 -17.74 6.10 -13.56
CA SER A 52 -18.32 6.64 -14.79
C SER A 52 -19.65 7.35 -14.52
N LEU A 53 -20.08 8.19 -15.47
CA LEU A 53 -21.37 8.89 -15.35
C LEU A 53 -22.58 7.94 -15.33
N SER A 54 -22.44 6.72 -15.86
CA SER A 54 -23.46 5.68 -15.73
C SER A 54 -23.67 5.25 -14.28
N ASP A 55 -22.60 5.20 -13.48
CA ASP A 55 -22.68 4.85 -12.06
C ASP A 55 -23.43 5.91 -11.27
N LEU A 56 -23.16 7.18 -11.60
CA LEU A 56 -23.87 8.33 -11.02
C LEU A 56 -25.36 8.30 -11.38
N ARG A 57 -25.71 8.00 -12.64
CA ARG A 57 -27.11 7.86 -13.08
C ARG A 57 -27.81 6.70 -12.39
N ALA A 58 -27.15 5.55 -12.26
CA ALA A 58 -27.69 4.42 -11.53
C ALA A 58 -27.92 4.76 -10.04
N GLY A 59 -26.99 5.46 -9.41
CA GLY A 59 -27.15 5.99 -8.05
C GLY A 59 -28.34 6.96 -7.93
N PHE A 60 -28.53 7.84 -8.93
CA PHE A 60 -29.67 8.74 -8.99
C PHE A 60 -30.99 7.96 -9.03
N ASP A 61 -31.09 6.95 -9.89
CA ASP A 61 -32.29 6.11 -10.02
C ASP A 61 -32.60 5.33 -8.74
N ILE A 62 -31.56 4.85 -8.04
CA ILE A 62 -31.70 4.17 -6.73
C ILE A 62 -32.32 5.13 -5.71
N ILE A 63 -31.78 6.35 -5.60
CA ILE A 63 -32.31 7.37 -4.68
C ILE A 63 -33.74 7.73 -5.09
N ASP A 64 -34.04 7.91 -6.38
CA ASP A 64 -35.39 8.28 -6.83
C ASP A 64 -36.43 7.21 -6.46
N ARG A 65 -36.11 5.93 -6.69
CA ARG A 65 -37.00 4.79 -6.33
C ARG A 65 -37.21 4.69 -4.82
N LEU A 66 -36.18 4.95 -4.03
CA LEU A 66 -36.23 4.87 -2.56
C LEU A 66 -37.23 5.89 -1.99
N PHE A 67 -37.21 7.12 -2.50
CA PHE A 67 -38.14 8.19 -2.11
C PHE A 67 -39.52 8.10 -2.80
N GLU A 68 -39.71 7.17 -3.74
CA GLU A 68 -41.02 6.86 -4.33
C GLU A 68 -41.80 5.81 -3.52
N GLY A 69 -41.11 4.82 -2.94
CA GLY A 69 -41.74 3.66 -2.30
C GLY A 69 -42.04 3.79 -0.79
N SER A 70 -41.29 4.61 -0.04
CA SER A 70 -41.37 4.65 1.44
C SER A 70 -41.19 6.06 2.00
N ARG A 71 -41.80 6.35 3.18
CA ARG A 71 -41.58 7.62 3.93
C ARG A 71 -40.32 7.57 4.80
N ASP A 72 -39.93 6.38 5.27
CA ASP A 72 -38.72 6.15 6.06
C ASP A 72 -37.63 5.54 5.17
N VAL A 73 -36.51 6.27 5.06
CA VAL A 73 -35.38 5.88 4.22
C VAL A 73 -34.41 5.03 5.02
N GLN A 74 -34.24 3.77 4.63
CA GLN A 74 -33.21 2.87 5.18
C GLN A 74 -31.89 3.07 4.44
N TRP A 75 -30.95 3.78 5.06
CA TRP A 75 -29.65 4.09 4.45
C TRP A 75 -28.75 2.87 4.30
N GLU A 76 -28.93 1.87 5.15
CA GLU A 76 -28.18 0.60 5.08
C GLU A 76 -28.40 -0.10 3.74
N PHE A 77 -29.60 0.01 3.16
CA PHE A 77 -29.90 -0.53 1.85
C PHE A 77 -29.21 0.26 0.73
N VAL A 78 -29.12 1.59 0.88
CA VAL A 78 -28.39 2.46 -0.06
C VAL A 78 -26.90 2.13 -0.03
N HIS A 79 -26.32 1.96 1.16
CA HIS A 79 -24.92 1.55 1.33
C HIS A 79 -24.69 0.20 0.64
N GLY A 80 -25.53 -0.80 0.93
CA GLY A 80 -25.40 -2.13 0.35
C GLY A 80 -25.54 -2.16 -1.17
N LEU A 81 -26.45 -1.39 -1.76
CA LEU A 81 -26.61 -1.31 -3.22
C LEU A 81 -25.45 -0.55 -3.88
N LEU A 82 -25.07 0.61 -3.35
CA LEU A 82 -23.99 1.41 -3.93
C LEU A 82 -22.64 0.69 -3.80
N GLU A 83 -22.42 -0.01 -2.69
CA GLU A 83 -21.23 -0.83 -2.47
C GLU A 83 -21.25 -2.07 -3.38
N ASN A 84 -22.23 -2.97 -3.25
CA ASN A 84 -22.15 -4.29 -3.89
C ASN A 84 -22.48 -4.26 -5.38
N ALA A 85 -23.36 -3.36 -5.84
CA ALA A 85 -23.85 -3.38 -7.21
C ALA A 85 -23.24 -2.32 -8.12
N ILE A 86 -22.91 -1.12 -7.60
CA ILE A 86 -22.49 0.02 -8.43
C ILE A 86 -20.98 0.26 -8.35
N TYR A 87 -20.48 0.71 -7.20
CA TYR A 87 -19.09 1.17 -7.05
C TYR A 87 -18.13 0.04 -6.69
N GLY A 88 -18.53 -0.87 -5.78
CA GLY A 88 -17.67 -1.97 -5.32
C GLY A 88 -17.49 -3.08 -6.36
N GLY A 89 -18.38 -3.20 -7.36
CA GLY A 89 -18.17 -4.12 -8.49
C GLY A 89 -16.89 -3.85 -9.29
N ARG A 90 -16.26 -2.69 -9.10
CA ARG A 90 -14.99 -2.30 -9.73
C ARG A 90 -13.79 -2.44 -8.80
N ILE A 91 -14.03 -2.54 -7.50
CA ILE A 91 -13.00 -2.58 -6.47
C ILE A 91 -12.79 -4.03 -6.05
N ASP A 92 -11.59 -4.52 -6.28
CA ASP A 92 -11.13 -5.85 -5.88
C ASP A 92 -10.29 -5.84 -4.60
N ASN A 93 -9.66 -4.72 -4.26
CA ASN A 93 -8.88 -4.59 -3.04
C ASN A 93 -9.79 -4.34 -1.83
N LEU A 94 -9.66 -5.18 -0.80
CA LEU A 94 -10.41 -5.10 0.45
C LEU A 94 -10.19 -3.77 1.20
N PHE A 95 -9.00 -3.19 1.14
CA PHE A 95 -8.69 -1.93 1.81
C PHE A 95 -9.35 -0.73 1.11
N ASP A 96 -9.39 -0.75 -0.22
CA ASP A 96 -10.11 0.24 -1.01
C ASP A 96 -11.63 0.12 -0.77
N LEU A 97 -12.15 -1.12 -0.68
CA LEU A 97 -13.54 -1.35 -0.34
C LEU A 97 -13.89 -0.81 1.06
N ARG A 98 -12.97 -0.91 2.03
CA ARG A 98 -13.12 -0.30 3.36
C ARG A 98 -13.18 1.24 3.30
N ILE A 99 -12.40 1.87 2.44
CA ILE A 99 -12.49 3.32 2.19
C ILE A 99 -13.85 3.68 1.58
N LEU A 100 -14.31 2.92 0.59
CA LEU A 100 -15.62 3.12 -0.03
C LEU A 100 -16.76 3.05 1.01
N ARG A 101 -16.75 2.03 1.88
CA ARG A 101 -17.71 1.88 2.98
C ARG A 101 -17.71 3.09 3.90
N SER A 102 -16.52 3.53 4.32
CA SER A 102 -16.38 4.70 5.20
C SER A 102 -17.00 5.95 4.58
N TYR A 103 -16.84 6.17 3.27
CA TYR A 103 -17.50 7.29 2.60
C TYR A 103 -19.02 7.12 2.48
N LEU A 104 -19.51 5.92 2.19
CA LEU A 104 -20.95 5.67 2.13
C LEU A 104 -21.62 5.94 3.48
N GLU A 105 -21.03 5.44 4.57
CA GLU A 105 -21.49 5.69 5.94
C GLU A 105 -21.38 7.17 6.34
N GLN A 106 -20.34 7.86 5.87
CA GLN A 106 -20.16 9.30 6.10
C GLN A 106 -21.22 10.13 5.37
N PHE A 107 -21.48 9.92 4.07
CA PHE A 107 -22.34 10.81 3.30
C PHE A 107 -23.82 10.46 3.38
N PHE A 108 -24.15 9.18 3.48
CA PHE A 108 -25.54 8.69 3.48
C PHE A 108 -25.95 8.31 4.91
N ASN A 109 -26.17 9.31 5.76
CA ASN A 109 -26.60 9.12 7.15
C ASN A 109 -27.86 9.92 7.43
N CYS A 110 -28.82 9.31 8.15
CA CYS A 110 -29.99 9.98 8.70
C CYS A 110 -29.66 11.33 9.33
N ARG A 111 -28.55 11.42 10.10
CA ARG A 111 -28.17 12.63 10.83
C ARG A 111 -27.86 13.83 9.93
N LEU A 112 -27.34 13.59 8.72
CA LEU A 112 -26.97 14.65 7.78
C LEU A 112 -28.16 15.10 6.94
N ILE A 113 -28.99 14.15 6.53
CA ILE A 113 -30.06 14.37 5.54
C ILE A 113 -31.39 14.77 6.22
N THR A 114 -31.59 14.45 7.50
CA THR A 114 -32.83 14.80 8.24
C THR A 114 -32.64 15.89 9.30
N GLY A 115 -31.41 16.40 9.48
CA GLY A 115 -31.13 17.52 10.40
C GLY A 115 -31.36 17.23 11.89
N SER A 116 -31.48 15.95 12.29
CA SER A 116 -31.69 15.57 13.70
C SER A 116 -30.43 15.84 14.54
N GLN A 117 -30.36 17.04 15.14
CA GLN A 117 -29.34 17.42 16.10
C GLN A 117 -29.54 16.70 17.43
N THR A 118 -29.05 15.47 17.54
CA THR A 118 -28.75 14.87 18.85
C THR A 118 -27.26 15.06 19.15
N ARG A 119 -26.99 15.64 20.32
CA ARG A 119 -25.67 16.10 20.80
C ARG A 119 -24.66 14.97 21.00
N SER A 120 -24.14 14.38 19.93
CA SER A 120 -22.99 13.48 20.01
C SER A 120 -22.02 13.75 18.86
N LYS A 121 -20.79 14.13 19.25
CA LYS A 121 -19.55 14.41 18.50
C LYS A 121 -19.68 14.66 16.98
N LYS A 122 -19.32 15.89 16.57
CA LYS A 122 -19.23 16.39 15.19
C LYS A 122 -18.44 15.44 14.27
N LEU A 123 -19.12 14.49 13.60
CA LEU A 123 -18.67 13.99 12.30
C LEU A 123 -19.19 14.99 11.26
N THR A 124 -18.33 15.93 10.85
CA THR A 124 -18.65 16.82 9.74
C THR A 124 -18.42 16.05 8.45
N ALA A 125 -19.49 15.45 7.91
CA ALA A 125 -19.40 14.72 6.64
C ALA A 125 -19.00 15.63 5.48
N PHE A 126 -19.30 16.92 5.58
CA PHE A 126 -18.80 17.95 4.69
C PHE A 126 -17.78 18.84 5.41
N PRO A 127 -16.83 19.45 4.68
CA PRO A 127 -16.01 20.53 5.21
C PRO A 127 -16.88 21.62 5.87
N PHE A 128 -16.39 22.26 6.94
CA PHE A 128 -17.14 23.29 7.70
C PHE A 128 -17.71 24.44 6.85
N GLN A 129 -17.22 24.62 5.64
CA GLN A 129 -17.63 25.65 4.68
C GLN A 129 -18.87 25.25 3.86
N ILE A 130 -19.25 23.97 3.86
CA ILE A 130 -20.38 23.46 3.08
C ILE A 130 -21.53 23.14 4.02
N SER A 131 -22.63 23.87 3.86
CA SER A 131 -23.89 23.60 4.55
C SER A 131 -24.95 23.20 3.54
N LEU A 132 -25.64 22.09 3.79
CA LEU A 132 -26.72 21.63 2.91
C LEU A 132 -27.87 22.65 2.92
N PRO A 133 -28.36 23.12 1.75
CA PRO A 133 -29.54 23.98 1.67
C PRO A 133 -30.76 23.29 2.25
N SER A 134 -31.63 24.06 2.89
CA SER A 134 -32.96 23.60 3.31
C SER A 134 -34.03 23.75 2.21
N SER A 135 -33.62 24.10 0.99
CA SER A 135 -34.48 24.36 -0.15
C SER A 135 -34.35 23.27 -1.23
N CYS A 136 -35.36 23.16 -2.08
CA CYS A 136 -35.37 22.27 -3.26
C CYS A 136 -34.92 22.98 -4.54
N SER A 137 -34.35 24.19 -4.42
CA SER A 137 -33.94 25.01 -5.56
C SER A 137 -32.58 24.54 -6.09
N ILE A 138 -32.51 24.20 -7.38
CA ILE A 138 -31.25 23.86 -8.06
C ILE A 138 -30.22 24.99 -7.98
N ILE A 139 -30.68 26.25 -7.97
CA ILE A 139 -29.81 27.44 -7.93
C ILE A 139 -29.04 27.48 -6.62
N ASP A 140 -29.68 27.13 -5.50
CA ASP A 140 -29.04 27.16 -4.18
C ASP A 140 -27.92 26.13 -4.09
N TYR A 141 -28.10 24.95 -4.70
CA TYR A 141 -27.04 23.94 -4.80
C TYR A 141 -25.91 24.36 -5.74
N ARG A 142 -26.20 25.08 -6.84
CA ARG A 142 -25.17 25.63 -7.73
C ARG A 142 -24.34 26.71 -7.03
N ASN A 143 -24.99 27.60 -6.29
CA ASN A 143 -24.32 28.64 -5.52
C ASN A 143 -23.35 28.05 -4.49
N ILE A 144 -23.65 26.89 -3.90
CA ILE A 144 -22.69 26.20 -3.02
C ILE A 144 -21.42 25.83 -3.79
N VAL A 145 -21.58 25.26 -4.99
CA VAL A 145 -20.44 24.81 -5.80
C VAL A 145 -19.62 26.01 -6.29
N GLU A 146 -20.25 27.12 -6.65
CA GLU A 146 -19.57 28.37 -7.06
C GLU A 146 -18.84 29.06 -5.91
N ASN A 147 -19.31 28.90 -4.67
CA ASN A 147 -18.64 29.43 -3.48
C ASN A 147 -17.49 28.55 -2.98
N LEU A 148 -17.22 27.41 -3.63
CA LEU A 148 -16.05 26.60 -3.28
C LEU A 148 -14.76 27.29 -3.75
N PRO A 149 -13.65 27.14 -3.01
CA PRO A 149 -12.34 27.59 -3.47
C PRO A 149 -11.96 26.92 -4.81
N GLU A 150 -11.22 27.63 -5.66
CA GLU A 150 -10.66 27.03 -6.88
C GLU A 150 -9.58 25.98 -6.58
N ASP A 151 -8.88 26.13 -5.45
CA ASP A 151 -7.88 25.18 -4.98
C ASP A 151 -8.52 24.08 -4.13
N ASP A 152 -8.49 22.85 -4.65
CA ASP A 152 -8.97 21.65 -3.96
C ASP A 152 -8.02 21.25 -2.84
N ARG A 153 -8.49 21.32 -1.58
CA ARG A 153 -7.69 20.94 -0.42
C ARG A 153 -7.80 19.45 -0.10
N PRO A 154 -6.71 18.75 0.27
CA PRO A 154 -6.72 17.35 0.71
C PRO A 154 -7.72 17.03 1.82
N SER A 155 -7.97 18.00 2.71
CA SER A 155 -8.95 17.91 3.79
C SER A 155 -10.37 17.65 3.29
N PHE A 156 -10.72 18.07 2.07
CA PHE A 156 -12.04 17.81 1.50
C PHE A 156 -12.25 16.33 1.16
N PHE A 157 -11.17 15.61 0.93
CA PHE A 157 -11.17 14.18 0.65
C PHE A 157 -10.88 13.34 1.90
N GLY A 158 -10.62 13.95 3.06
CA GLY A 158 -10.15 13.21 4.24
C GLY A 158 -8.73 12.65 4.09
N LEU A 159 -7.94 13.23 3.18
CA LEU A 159 -6.53 12.92 2.98
C LEU A 159 -5.65 13.84 3.84
N PRO A 160 -4.46 13.39 4.26
CA PRO A 160 -3.58 14.19 5.09
C PRO A 160 -3.00 15.37 4.32
N ALA A 161 -2.64 16.46 5.02
CA ALA A 161 -2.17 17.69 4.40
C ALA A 161 -0.84 17.53 3.63
N ASN A 162 -0.04 16.52 3.96
CA ASN A 162 1.23 16.22 3.29
C ASN A 162 1.07 15.38 2.00
N ILE A 163 -0.15 14.98 1.61
CA ILE A 163 -0.41 14.13 0.45
C ILE A 163 0.09 14.76 -0.85
N GLU A 164 -0.09 16.06 -1.02
CA GLU A 164 0.29 16.75 -2.24
C GLU A 164 1.78 16.62 -2.50
N ARG A 165 2.60 16.70 -1.46
CA ARG A 165 4.05 16.49 -1.58
C ARG A 165 4.39 15.06 -2.01
N SER A 166 3.71 14.06 -1.44
CA SER A 166 3.92 12.64 -1.82
C SER A 166 3.49 12.39 -3.27
N SER A 167 2.30 12.87 -3.65
CA SER A 167 1.78 12.76 -5.02
C SER A 167 2.67 13.49 -6.03
N GLN A 168 3.07 14.74 -5.75
CA GLN A 168 3.98 15.49 -6.60
C GLN A 168 5.32 14.77 -6.78
N HIS A 169 5.84 14.11 -5.74
CA HIS A 169 7.07 13.33 -5.85
C HIS A 169 6.90 12.12 -6.79
N ILE A 170 5.79 11.38 -6.67
CA ILE A 170 5.47 10.23 -7.54
C ILE A 170 5.29 10.71 -8.99
N ILE A 171 4.45 11.73 -9.22
CA ILE A 171 4.18 12.30 -10.54
C ILE A 171 5.48 12.82 -11.16
N SER A 172 6.30 13.54 -10.39
CA SER A 172 7.60 14.04 -10.87
C SER A 172 8.52 12.90 -11.29
N SER A 173 8.61 11.83 -10.48
CA SER A 173 9.39 10.65 -10.83
C SER A 173 8.90 9.97 -12.11
N GLN A 174 7.58 9.83 -12.26
CA GLN A 174 6.95 9.27 -13.46
C GLN A 174 7.22 10.14 -14.71
N VAL A 175 7.06 11.45 -14.59
CA VAL A 175 7.34 12.39 -15.70
C VAL A 175 8.82 12.36 -16.07
N ILE A 176 9.73 12.33 -15.09
CA ILE A 176 11.17 12.19 -15.34
C ILE A 176 11.45 10.86 -16.06
N SER A 177 10.82 9.76 -15.65
CA SER A 177 10.95 8.46 -16.31
C SER A 177 10.46 8.51 -17.77
N GLN A 178 9.27 9.06 -18.01
CA GLN A 178 8.71 9.25 -19.36
C GLN A 178 9.59 10.13 -20.24
N LEU A 179 10.09 11.26 -19.71
CA LEU A 179 11.03 12.14 -20.43
C LEU A 179 12.36 11.44 -20.72
N ARG A 180 12.87 10.60 -19.81
CA ARG A 180 14.06 9.79 -20.06
C ARG A 180 13.84 8.82 -21.21
N ILE A 181 12.68 8.15 -21.27
CA ILE A 181 12.33 7.25 -22.38
C ILE A 181 12.29 8.04 -23.70
N LEU A 182 11.65 9.21 -23.73
CA LEU A 182 11.57 10.05 -24.93
C LEU A 182 12.91 10.62 -25.37
N SER A 183 13.81 10.93 -24.42
CA SER A 183 15.16 11.44 -24.72
C SER A 183 16.09 10.38 -25.35
N ARG A 184 15.72 9.10 -25.25
CA ARG A 184 16.50 7.98 -25.78
C ARG A 184 15.99 7.63 -27.17
N SER A 185 16.87 7.61 -28.16
CA SER A 185 16.49 7.11 -29.48
C SER A 185 16.23 5.61 -29.39
N ILE A 186 15.03 5.19 -29.83
CA ILE A 186 14.58 3.79 -29.89
C ILE A 186 15.57 2.89 -30.67
N THR A 187 16.45 3.51 -31.48
CA THR A 187 17.52 2.84 -32.22
C THR A 187 18.60 2.19 -31.35
N ALA A 188 18.83 2.64 -30.11
CA ALA A 188 19.87 2.08 -29.23
C ALA A 188 19.53 0.69 -28.65
N GLY A 189 18.24 0.37 -28.49
CA GLY A 189 17.77 -0.93 -27.98
C GLY A 189 17.63 -2.01 -29.06
N SER A 190 17.43 -1.60 -30.32
CA SER A 190 17.13 -2.52 -31.43
C SER A 190 18.35 -2.87 -32.30
N LYS A 191 19.40 -2.04 -32.33
CA LYS A 191 20.64 -2.36 -33.04
C LYS A 191 21.76 -2.55 -32.02
N PHE A 192 22.42 -3.70 -32.11
CA PHE A 192 23.61 -3.97 -31.31
C PHE A 192 24.71 -2.99 -31.74
N ASP A 193 24.96 -1.99 -30.89
CA ASP A 193 26.10 -1.08 -31.03
C ASP A 193 26.96 -1.22 -29.78
N ARG A 194 28.18 -1.73 -29.99
CA ARG A 194 29.11 -2.07 -28.91
C ARG A 194 29.53 -0.83 -28.11
N GLU A 195 29.65 0.33 -28.73
CA GLU A 195 30.10 1.56 -28.06
C GLU A 195 29.00 2.13 -27.17
N ILE A 196 27.76 2.16 -27.68
CA ILE A 196 26.59 2.62 -26.92
C ILE A 196 26.35 1.71 -25.71
N TRP A 197 26.37 0.38 -25.91
CA TRP A 197 26.21 -0.58 -24.82
C TRP A 197 27.32 -0.47 -23.79
N SER A 198 28.57 -0.25 -24.23
CA SER A 198 29.69 -0.02 -23.33
C SER A 198 29.46 1.22 -22.47
N ASN A 199 29.06 2.35 -23.04
CA ASN A 199 28.92 3.60 -22.31
C ASN A 199 27.73 3.58 -21.33
N GLU A 200 26.56 3.12 -21.77
CA GLU A 200 25.34 3.13 -20.94
C GLU A 200 25.33 2.03 -19.86
N LEU A 201 25.91 0.86 -20.12
CA LEU A 201 25.88 -0.28 -19.19
C LEU A 201 27.09 -0.32 -18.25
N SER A 202 28.16 0.41 -18.56
CA SER A 202 29.36 0.50 -17.71
C SER A 202 29.07 0.93 -16.26
N PRO A 203 28.20 1.93 -15.98
CA PRO A 203 27.86 2.31 -14.61
C PRO A 203 27.27 1.15 -13.80
N ILE A 204 26.37 0.36 -14.40
CA ILE A 204 25.72 -0.81 -13.75
C ILE A 204 26.76 -1.89 -13.48
N LEU A 205 27.63 -2.19 -14.44
CA LEU A 205 28.72 -3.16 -14.28
C LEU A 205 29.73 -2.72 -13.22
N ASN A 206 30.05 -1.43 -13.16
CA ASN A 206 30.96 -0.88 -12.16
C ASN A 206 30.34 -0.87 -10.76
N LEU A 207 29.04 -0.60 -10.65
CA LEU A 207 28.30 -0.74 -9.40
C LEU A 207 28.34 -2.19 -8.91
N TRP A 208 28.05 -3.16 -9.79
CA TRP A 208 28.11 -4.59 -9.43
C TRP A 208 29.50 -5.02 -8.98
N LYS A 209 30.56 -4.54 -9.64
CA LYS A 209 31.94 -4.79 -9.20
C LYS A 209 32.19 -4.22 -7.81
N LYS A 210 31.82 -2.97 -7.54
CA LYS A 210 32.01 -2.32 -6.23
C LYS A 210 31.24 -3.02 -5.12
N LEU A 211 29.99 -3.39 -5.36
CA LEU A 211 29.14 -4.07 -4.37
C LEU A 211 29.68 -5.45 -3.98
N ASN A 212 30.36 -6.14 -4.90
CA ASN A 212 30.93 -7.46 -4.66
C ASN A 212 32.43 -7.45 -4.34
N GLN A 213 33.08 -6.28 -4.30
CA GLN A 213 34.49 -6.17 -3.89
C GLN A 213 34.61 -6.55 -2.41
N GLY A 214 35.12 -7.76 -2.15
CA GLY A 214 35.30 -8.31 -0.80
C GLY A 214 34.20 -9.26 -0.33
N SER A 215 33.15 -9.49 -1.12
CA SER A 215 32.11 -10.46 -0.76
C SER A 215 32.43 -11.86 -1.29
N SER A 216 32.37 -12.86 -0.41
CA SER A 216 32.49 -14.28 -0.78
C SER A 216 31.20 -14.87 -1.37
N LEU A 217 30.09 -14.10 -1.39
CA LEU A 217 28.76 -14.56 -1.82
C LEU A 217 28.75 -15.20 -3.22
N ILE A 218 29.54 -14.65 -4.15
CA ILE A 218 29.60 -15.15 -5.53
C ILE A 218 30.20 -16.55 -5.61
N HIS A 219 31.17 -16.85 -4.75
CA HIS A 219 31.94 -18.10 -4.75
C HIS A 219 31.47 -19.09 -3.68
N GLN A 220 30.55 -18.68 -2.81
CA GLN A 220 30.03 -19.51 -1.73
C GLN A 220 29.23 -20.68 -2.33
N LYS A 221 29.70 -21.91 -2.08
CA LYS A 221 28.93 -23.12 -2.35
C LYS A 221 28.04 -23.38 -1.15
N VAL A 222 26.74 -23.17 -1.32
CA VAL A 222 25.75 -23.51 -0.28
C VAL A 222 25.12 -24.85 -0.62
N ALA A 223 25.11 -25.75 0.35
CA ALA A 223 24.47 -27.04 0.23
C ALA A 223 22.94 -26.83 0.09
N PRO A 224 22.25 -27.64 -0.72
CA PRO A 224 20.80 -27.58 -0.79
C PRO A 224 20.18 -27.85 0.59
N PRO A 225 19.03 -27.24 0.93
CA PRO A 225 18.39 -27.43 2.21
C PRO A 225 18.08 -28.91 2.44
N SER A 226 18.49 -29.46 3.58
CA SER A 226 18.11 -30.81 4.01
C SER A 226 16.84 -30.75 4.86
N GLU A 227 15.88 -31.66 4.65
CA GLU A 227 14.60 -31.73 5.39
C GLU A 227 14.76 -32.02 6.90
N SER A 228 15.97 -32.30 7.37
CA SER A 228 16.28 -32.81 8.71
C SER A 228 16.44 -31.76 9.81
N GLN A 229 15.96 -30.52 9.63
CA GLN A 229 16.13 -29.48 10.64
C GLN A 229 14.95 -29.44 11.63
N ALA A 230 15.27 -29.46 12.93
CA ALA A 230 14.30 -29.58 14.02
C ALA A 230 13.39 -28.35 14.18
N SER A 231 13.90 -27.14 13.92
CA SER A 231 13.12 -25.88 14.03
C SER A 231 12.75 -25.31 12.65
N PRO A 232 11.47 -25.00 12.38
CA PRO A 232 11.02 -24.41 11.11
C PRO A 232 11.70 -23.09 10.75
N VAL A 233 12.05 -22.26 11.75
CA VAL A 233 12.71 -20.96 11.53
C VAL A 233 14.13 -21.13 10.98
N LEU A 234 14.92 -22.08 11.49
CA LEU A 234 16.24 -22.38 10.91
C LEU A 234 16.12 -22.91 9.48
N SER A 235 15.16 -23.80 9.20
CA SER A 235 14.89 -24.30 7.85
C SER A 235 14.60 -23.15 6.88
N PHE A 236 13.79 -22.18 7.30
CA PHE A 236 13.49 -20.99 6.50
C PHE A 236 14.75 -20.17 6.22
N ILE A 237 15.57 -19.87 7.24
CA ILE A 237 16.77 -19.03 7.08
C ILE A 237 17.77 -19.66 6.12
N ILE A 238 17.97 -20.98 6.20
CA ILE A 238 18.88 -21.71 5.29
C ILE A 238 18.34 -21.74 3.87
N LEU A 239 17.03 -21.94 3.70
CA LEU A 239 16.38 -21.87 2.40
C LEU A 239 16.52 -20.47 1.79
N GLU A 240 16.32 -19.43 2.60
CA GLU A 240 16.47 -18.05 2.18
C GLU A 240 17.92 -17.72 1.79
N GLN A 241 18.91 -18.21 2.56
CA GLN A 241 20.33 -18.10 2.23
C GLN A 241 20.65 -18.79 0.90
N PHE A 242 20.14 -20.00 0.69
CA PHE A 242 20.34 -20.74 -0.56
C PHE A 242 19.75 -19.98 -1.76
N ASN A 243 18.52 -19.47 -1.63
CA ASN A 243 17.85 -18.70 -2.67
C ASN A 243 18.57 -17.37 -2.96
N ALA A 244 19.00 -16.65 -1.92
CA ALA A 244 19.74 -15.41 -2.03
C ALA A 244 21.05 -15.59 -2.81
N ILE A 245 21.84 -16.62 -2.46
CA ILE A 245 23.13 -16.89 -3.11
C ILE A 245 22.91 -17.35 -4.56
N ARG A 246 21.90 -18.19 -4.82
CA ARG A 246 21.54 -18.58 -6.19
C ARG A 246 21.10 -17.38 -7.03
N LEU A 247 20.40 -16.41 -6.44
CA LEU A 247 20.02 -15.17 -7.11
C LEU A 247 21.25 -14.32 -7.44
N VAL A 248 22.14 -14.08 -6.46
CA VAL A 248 23.39 -13.34 -6.65
C VAL A 248 24.27 -13.99 -7.73
N GLN A 249 24.42 -15.31 -7.71
CA GLN A 249 25.19 -16.06 -8.71
C GLN A 249 24.56 -15.95 -10.10
N SER A 250 23.24 -16.04 -10.19
CA SER A 250 22.51 -15.86 -11.45
C SER A 250 22.71 -14.46 -12.03
N ILE A 251 22.58 -13.42 -11.20
CA ILE A 251 22.81 -12.02 -11.61
C ILE A 251 24.27 -11.84 -12.05
N HIS A 252 25.22 -12.41 -11.30
CA HIS A 252 26.63 -12.35 -11.66
C HIS A 252 26.92 -13.02 -13.01
N GLN A 253 26.37 -14.21 -13.27
CA GLN A 253 26.52 -14.89 -14.55
C GLN A 253 25.94 -14.07 -15.71
N SER A 254 24.75 -13.51 -15.52
CA SER A 254 24.09 -12.65 -16.50
C SER A 254 24.92 -11.38 -16.81
N LEU A 255 25.40 -10.68 -15.80
CA LEU A 255 26.25 -9.48 -15.98
C LEU A 255 27.64 -9.81 -16.51
N ALA A 256 28.20 -10.97 -16.16
CA ALA A 256 29.47 -11.45 -16.71
C ALA A 256 29.35 -11.81 -18.19
N ALA A 257 28.27 -12.47 -18.60
CA ALA A 257 27.97 -12.74 -20.00
C ALA A 257 27.83 -11.45 -20.81
N LEU A 258 27.05 -10.48 -20.29
CA LEU A 258 26.94 -9.14 -20.88
C LEU A 258 28.30 -8.44 -20.99
N SER A 259 29.11 -8.47 -19.93
CA SER A 259 30.45 -7.86 -19.95
C SER A 259 31.39 -8.53 -20.95
N LYS A 260 31.27 -9.85 -21.19
CA LYS A 260 32.07 -10.56 -22.19
C LYS A 260 31.70 -10.17 -23.62
N VAL A 261 30.40 -9.97 -23.88
CA VAL A 261 29.89 -9.49 -25.18
C VAL A 261 30.34 -8.05 -25.44
N ILE A 262 30.25 -7.15 -24.46
CA ILE A 262 30.72 -5.75 -24.60
C ILE A 262 32.23 -5.71 -24.90
N ARG A 263 33.02 -6.58 -24.27
CA ARG A 263 34.47 -6.70 -24.51
C ARG A 263 34.82 -7.40 -25.82
N GLY A 264 33.86 -7.95 -26.56
CA GLY A 264 34.08 -8.67 -27.82
C GLY A 264 34.63 -10.09 -27.67
N THR A 265 34.55 -10.67 -26.47
CA THR A 265 35.09 -12.01 -26.16
C THR A 265 34.07 -13.14 -26.32
N SER A 266 32.80 -12.81 -26.53
CA SER A 266 31.70 -13.79 -26.67
C SER A 266 30.66 -13.28 -27.66
N LEU A 267 29.93 -14.22 -28.27
CA LEU A 267 28.86 -13.94 -29.23
C LEU A 267 27.59 -13.47 -28.50
N LEU A 268 26.80 -12.62 -29.18
CA LEU A 268 25.52 -12.14 -28.67
C LEU A 268 24.49 -13.27 -28.67
N THR A 269 23.91 -13.58 -27.50
CA THR A 269 22.78 -14.51 -27.36
C THR A 269 21.48 -13.75 -27.16
N SER A 270 20.34 -14.40 -27.45
CA SER A 270 19.00 -13.80 -27.26
C SER A 270 18.75 -13.37 -25.80
N GLU A 271 19.24 -14.14 -24.83
CA GLU A 271 19.12 -13.83 -23.40
C GLU A 271 19.91 -12.58 -23.02
N VAL A 272 21.15 -12.45 -23.49
CA VAL A 272 21.99 -11.27 -23.24
C VAL A 272 21.40 -10.05 -23.93
N GLN A 273 20.82 -10.21 -25.12
CA GLN A 273 20.13 -9.13 -25.81
C GLN A 273 18.91 -8.63 -25.02
N LYS A 274 18.03 -9.53 -24.57
CA LYS A 274 16.87 -9.15 -23.73
C LYS A 274 17.30 -8.45 -22.46
N LEU A 275 18.34 -8.95 -21.80
CA LEU A 275 18.89 -8.34 -20.60
C LEU A 275 19.46 -6.95 -20.87
N ALA A 276 20.23 -6.78 -21.94
CA ALA A 276 20.77 -5.48 -22.31
C ALA A 276 19.66 -4.49 -22.66
N THR A 277 18.64 -4.90 -23.42
CA THR A 277 17.50 -4.04 -23.74
C THR A 277 16.77 -3.59 -22.47
N ALA A 278 16.51 -4.48 -21.51
CA ALA A 278 15.89 -4.11 -20.24
C ALA A 278 16.75 -3.11 -19.45
N LEU A 279 18.06 -3.38 -19.32
CA LEU A 279 18.97 -2.47 -18.60
C LEU A 279 19.13 -1.11 -19.31
N LEU A 280 19.11 -1.09 -20.65
CA LEU A 280 19.12 0.15 -21.43
C LEU A 280 17.80 0.93 -21.28
N ASN A 281 16.69 0.25 -21.03
CA ASN A 281 15.42 0.89 -20.68
C ASN A 281 15.35 1.33 -19.21
N GLN A 282 16.39 1.07 -18.41
CA GLN A 282 16.40 1.27 -16.95
C GLN A 282 15.31 0.46 -16.22
N GLU A 283 14.95 -0.69 -16.77
CA GLU A 283 13.98 -1.61 -16.19
C GLU A 283 14.70 -2.89 -15.73
N CYS A 284 14.33 -3.40 -14.56
CA CYS A 284 14.86 -4.65 -14.06
C CYS A 284 14.41 -5.82 -14.97
N PRO A 285 15.33 -6.66 -15.48
CA PRO A 285 14.98 -7.80 -16.32
C PRO A 285 13.94 -8.74 -15.68
N GLN A 286 12.96 -9.19 -16.45
CA GLN A 286 11.91 -10.11 -15.98
C GLN A 286 12.45 -11.43 -15.40
N SER A 287 13.64 -11.88 -15.84
CA SER A 287 14.30 -13.07 -15.28
C SER A 287 14.81 -12.89 -13.85
N TRP A 288 15.03 -11.64 -13.42
CA TRP A 288 15.38 -11.30 -12.05
C TRP A 288 14.10 -11.08 -11.24
N GLN A 289 13.15 -10.31 -11.77
CA GLN A 289 11.86 -10.05 -11.13
C GLN A 289 11.06 -11.33 -10.84
N SER A 290 11.17 -12.36 -11.69
CA SER A 290 10.50 -13.65 -11.47
C SER A 290 11.07 -14.44 -10.28
N LYS A 291 12.31 -14.17 -9.87
CA LYS A 291 12.93 -14.78 -8.68
C LYS A 291 12.68 -13.97 -7.43
N TRP A 292 12.77 -12.65 -7.55
CA TRP A 292 12.45 -11.72 -6.48
C TRP A 292 11.85 -10.45 -7.09
N GLU A 293 10.62 -10.16 -6.68
CA GLU A 293 9.94 -8.94 -7.03
C GLU A 293 10.53 -7.79 -6.20
N GLY A 294 11.37 -6.98 -6.85
CA GLY A 294 12.11 -5.88 -6.24
C GLY A 294 11.88 -4.57 -6.99
N PRO A 295 12.63 -3.51 -6.67
CA PRO A 295 12.51 -2.21 -7.31
C PRO A 295 12.67 -2.29 -8.84
N GLU A 296 11.91 -1.45 -9.56
CA GLU A 296 11.98 -1.38 -11.02
C GLU A 296 13.36 -0.90 -11.52
N ASP A 297 14.00 0.03 -10.78
CA ASP A 297 15.36 0.51 -11.10
C ASP A 297 16.41 -0.59 -10.88
N PRO A 298 17.13 -1.02 -11.94
CA PRO A 298 18.19 -2.01 -11.83
C PRO A 298 19.27 -1.65 -10.80
N MET A 299 19.63 -0.36 -10.65
CA MET A 299 20.69 0.01 -9.71
C MET A 299 20.23 -0.14 -8.25
N GLN A 300 18.99 0.25 -7.96
CA GLN A 300 18.39 0.04 -6.64
C GLN A 300 18.18 -1.45 -6.36
N TYR A 301 17.72 -2.21 -7.36
CA TYR A 301 17.57 -3.66 -7.26
C TYR A 301 18.89 -4.35 -6.89
N LEU A 302 20.00 -4.04 -7.57
CA LEU A 302 21.31 -4.64 -7.28
C LEU A 302 21.81 -4.30 -5.87
N ARG A 303 21.62 -3.04 -5.41
CA ARG A 303 21.97 -2.65 -4.04
C ARG A 303 21.17 -3.44 -3.01
N ALA A 304 19.86 -3.55 -3.21
CA ALA A 304 18.95 -4.25 -2.31
C ALA A 304 19.26 -5.75 -2.24
N VAL A 305 19.53 -6.42 -3.38
CA VAL A 305 19.90 -7.85 -3.38
C VAL A 305 21.18 -8.09 -2.57
N VAL A 306 22.22 -7.27 -2.77
CA VAL A 306 23.50 -7.45 -2.08
C VAL A 306 23.37 -7.15 -0.59
N ALA A 307 22.65 -6.08 -0.22
CA ALA A 307 22.39 -5.74 1.17
C ALA A 307 21.64 -6.86 1.90
N ARG A 308 20.56 -7.38 1.31
CA ARG A 308 19.79 -8.52 1.85
C ARG A 308 20.62 -9.79 1.94
N ALA A 309 21.43 -10.10 0.92
CA ALA A 309 22.28 -11.29 0.94
C ALA A 309 23.33 -11.25 2.06
N LEU A 310 23.94 -10.09 2.32
CA LEU A 310 24.86 -9.90 3.45
C LEU A 310 24.13 -9.96 4.80
N ALA A 311 22.93 -9.37 4.89
CA ALA A 311 22.12 -9.43 6.09
C ALA A 311 21.74 -10.89 6.42
N ILE A 312 21.29 -11.68 5.44
CA ILE A 312 20.93 -13.09 5.65
C ILE A 312 22.12 -13.91 6.16
N GLN A 313 23.35 -13.64 5.72
CA GLN A 313 24.53 -14.28 6.31
C GLN A 313 24.65 -13.98 7.82
N SER A 314 24.43 -12.74 8.24
CA SER A 314 24.38 -12.38 9.66
C SER A 314 23.22 -13.05 10.40
N TRP A 315 22.06 -13.21 9.75
CA TRP A 315 20.93 -13.94 10.33
C TRP A 315 21.25 -15.41 10.59
N VAL A 316 21.94 -16.08 9.66
CA VAL A 316 22.38 -17.47 9.83
C VAL A 316 23.30 -17.58 11.05
N GLU A 317 24.31 -16.73 11.17
CA GLU A 317 25.23 -16.73 12.33
C GLU A 317 24.51 -16.50 13.66
N LYS A 318 23.53 -15.58 13.68
CA LYS A 318 22.72 -15.30 14.88
C LYS A 318 21.77 -16.44 15.23
N ALA A 319 21.24 -17.13 14.22
CA ALA A 319 20.31 -18.23 14.38
C ALA A 319 21.02 -19.50 14.87
N GLU A 320 22.22 -19.79 14.38
CA GLU A 320 23.09 -20.88 14.89
C GLU A 320 23.43 -20.67 16.38
N ARG A 321 23.60 -19.42 16.81
CA ARG A 321 23.82 -19.06 18.22
C ARG A 321 22.54 -19.04 19.07
N GLN A 322 21.38 -19.37 18.50
CA GLN A 322 20.05 -19.28 19.13
C GLN A 322 19.71 -17.89 19.70
N SER A 323 20.39 -16.84 19.22
CA SER A 323 20.25 -15.45 19.68
C SER A 323 19.34 -14.59 18.79
N LEU A 324 18.79 -15.17 17.71
CA LEU A 324 18.04 -14.42 16.71
C LEU A 324 16.80 -13.72 17.31
N LEU A 325 16.09 -14.38 18.22
CA LEU A 325 14.84 -13.88 18.79
C LEU A 325 15.06 -12.85 19.93
N SER A 326 16.29 -12.71 20.44
CA SER A 326 16.60 -11.73 21.49
C SER A 326 16.93 -10.34 20.96
N ASP A 327 17.40 -10.26 19.71
CA ASP A 327 17.77 -9.00 19.06
C ASP A 327 16.56 -8.31 18.41
N ALA A 328 16.71 -7.01 18.13
CA ALA A 328 15.80 -6.32 17.22
C ALA A 328 16.12 -6.74 15.78
N LEU A 329 15.10 -7.16 15.03
CA LEU A 329 15.21 -7.62 13.65
C LEU A 329 14.53 -6.61 12.71
N ASP A 330 15.09 -6.41 11.53
CA ASP A 330 14.47 -5.62 10.46
C ASP A 330 13.95 -6.57 9.37
N LEU A 331 12.63 -6.58 9.15
CA LEU A 331 12.00 -7.43 8.14
C LEU A 331 12.38 -7.02 6.70
N SER A 332 12.92 -5.82 6.50
CA SER A 332 13.41 -5.38 5.18
C SER A 332 14.64 -6.15 4.69
N GLU A 333 15.29 -6.92 5.56
CA GLU A 333 16.48 -7.70 5.23
C GLU A 333 16.13 -9.04 4.55
N LEU A 334 14.87 -9.50 4.67
CA LEU A 334 14.40 -10.77 4.13
C LEU A 334 13.84 -10.61 2.71
N PHE A 335 13.96 -11.60 1.84
CA PHE A 335 13.26 -11.59 0.55
C PHE A 335 11.78 -11.96 0.72
N HIS A 336 11.48 -12.89 1.64
CA HIS A 336 10.13 -13.40 1.91
C HIS A 336 9.75 -13.25 3.40
N PRO A 337 9.43 -12.02 3.86
CA PRO A 337 9.11 -11.75 5.27
C PRO A 337 7.80 -12.43 5.75
N ASP A 338 6.84 -12.66 4.86
CA ASP A 338 5.61 -13.39 5.13
C ASP A 338 5.88 -14.86 5.51
N THR A 339 6.83 -15.48 4.82
CA THR A 339 7.24 -16.87 5.04
C THR A 339 7.98 -17.00 6.36
N PHE A 340 8.79 -16.00 6.74
CA PHE A 340 9.39 -15.93 8.08
C PHE A 340 8.34 -15.88 9.20
N LEU A 341 7.32 -15.02 9.07
CA LEU A 341 6.24 -14.93 10.06
C LEU A 341 5.44 -16.24 10.16
N ASN A 342 5.26 -16.95 9.05
CA ASN A 342 4.66 -18.28 9.04
C ASN A 342 5.57 -19.36 9.64
N ALA A 343 6.89 -19.29 9.45
CA ALA A 343 7.84 -20.19 10.13
C ALA A 343 7.80 -19.96 11.65
N LEU A 344 7.70 -18.71 12.10
CA LEU A 344 7.48 -18.36 13.50
C LEU A 344 6.13 -18.90 14.02
N ARG A 345 5.07 -18.88 13.20
CA ARG A 345 3.77 -19.50 13.52
C ARG A 345 3.90 -21.01 13.73
N GLN A 346 4.67 -21.69 12.88
CA GLN A 346 4.90 -23.14 12.99
C GLN A 346 5.69 -23.49 14.25
N GLU A 347 6.73 -22.73 14.56
CA GLU A 347 7.54 -22.97 15.76
C GLU A 347 6.76 -22.70 17.05
N THR A 348 6.00 -21.60 17.10
CA THR A 348 5.11 -21.30 18.23
C THR A 348 4.05 -22.38 18.45
N ALA A 349 3.44 -22.89 17.37
CA ALA A 349 2.47 -23.99 17.44
C ALA A 349 3.10 -25.28 18.00
N ARG A 350 4.32 -25.65 17.57
CA ARG A 350 5.06 -26.81 18.09
C ARG A 350 5.38 -26.67 19.57
N LEU A 351 5.85 -25.49 20.00
CA LEU A 351 6.16 -25.21 21.41
C LEU A 351 4.91 -25.17 22.29
N MET A 352 3.77 -24.76 21.75
CA MET A 352 2.48 -24.76 22.46
C MET A 352 1.76 -26.12 22.42
N GLY A 353 2.13 -27.01 21.51
CA GLY A 353 1.43 -28.27 21.30
C GLY A 353 0.02 -28.09 20.73
N CYS A 354 -0.21 -27.03 19.94
CA CYS A 354 -1.51 -26.68 19.38
C CYS A 354 -1.50 -26.70 17.84
N SER A 355 -2.69 -26.73 17.22
CA SER A 355 -2.79 -26.56 15.76
C SER A 355 -2.39 -25.16 15.33
N MET A 356 -1.75 -25.01 14.16
CA MET A 356 -1.40 -23.70 13.61
C MET A 356 -2.62 -22.79 13.44
N ASP A 357 -3.79 -23.36 13.15
CA ASP A 357 -5.04 -22.63 12.90
C ASP A 357 -5.66 -22.04 14.17
N SER A 358 -5.23 -22.52 15.33
CA SER A 358 -5.67 -21.99 16.63
C SER A 358 -4.92 -20.72 17.07
N LEU A 359 -4.00 -20.23 16.24
CA LEU A 359 -3.17 -19.05 16.53
C LEU A 359 -3.66 -17.82 15.79
N LYS A 360 -3.51 -16.65 16.43
CA LYS A 360 -3.71 -15.32 15.85
C LYS A 360 -2.43 -14.50 15.97
N PHE A 361 -2.20 -13.65 14.97
CA PHE A 361 -1.05 -12.75 14.92
C PHE A 361 -1.38 -11.46 15.68
N VAL A 362 -0.47 -11.02 16.55
CA VAL A 362 -0.62 -9.78 17.31
C VAL A 362 0.71 -9.02 17.37
N ALA A 363 0.61 -7.70 17.33
CA ALA A 363 1.73 -6.80 17.60
C ALA A 363 1.41 -5.90 18.80
N SER A 364 2.43 -5.53 19.56
CA SER A 364 2.31 -4.61 20.70
C SER A 364 3.48 -3.63 20.75
N TRP A 365 3.15 -2.36 21.02
CA TRP A 365 4.11 -1.28 21.24
C TRP A 365 4.27 -0.88 22.70
N LYS A 366 3.33 -1.27 23.59
CA LYS A 366 3.35 -0.88 25.01
C LYS A 366 4.33 -1.70 25.84
N SER A 367 4.36 -3.01 25.61
CA SER A 367 5.17 -3.95 26.38
C SER A 367 5.34 -5.28 25.64
N ARG A 368 6.23 -6.13 26.19
CA ARG A 368 6.33 -7.55 25.82
C ARG A 368 4.98 -8.24 25.97
N ILE A 369 4.76 -9.25 25.13
CA ILE A 369 3.48 -9.98 25.06
C ILE A 369 3.57 -11.17 26.02
N THR A 370 2.89 -11.08 27.16
CA THR A 370 2.99 -12.06 28.25
C THR A 370 2.45 -13.44 27.87
N GLU A 371 1.45 -13.49 27.00
CA GLU A 371 0.79 -14.73 26.56
C GLU A 371 1.56 -15.45 25.44
N ALA A 372 2.59 -14.82 24.87
CA ALA A 372 3.36 -15.37 23.77
C ALA A 372 4.57 -16.17 24.27
N LYS A 373 4.73 -17.41 23.80
CA LYS A 373 5.93 -18.22 24.08
C LYS A 373 7.16 -17.74 23.31
N LEU A 374 6.99 -17.29 22.06
CA LEU A 374 8.02 -16.66 21.25
C LEU A 374 7.55 -15.27 20.84
N GLN A 375 8.45 -14.31 20.96
CA GLN A 375 8.22 -12.93 20.55
C GLN A 375 9.44 -12.43 19.79
N VAL A 376 9.21 -11.61 18.78
CA VAL A 376 10.26 -10.97 17.99
C VAL A 376 10.12 -9.46 18.14
N LYS A 377 11.23 -8.77 18.42
CA LYS A 377 11.26 -7.32 18.38
C LYS A 377 11.57 -6.88 16.95
N ILE A 378 10.67 -6.14 16.32
CA ILE A 378 10.82 -5.66 14.94
C ILE A 378 11.05 -4.15 14.95
N ASP A 379 12.06 -3.72 14.21
CA ASP A 379 12.43 -2.32 14.00
C ASP A 379 12.42 -1.98 12.50
N GLY A 380 12.50 -0.70 12.17
CA GLY A 380 12.61 -0.21 10.79
C GLY A 380 11.28 -0.08 10.04
N LEU A 381 10.15 -0.23 10.72
CA LEU A 381 8.83 0.01 10.13
C LEU A 381 8.64 1.50 9.84
N LYS A 382 8.02 1.78 8.70
CA LYS A 382 7.67 3.11 8.24
C LYS A 382 6.15 3.22 8.08
N LEU A 383 5.60 4.41 8.32
CA LEU A 383 4.17 4.68 8.21
C LEU A 383 3.94 5.88 7.28
N GLU A 384 2.97 5.75 6.39
CA GLU A 384 2.47 6.84 5.56
C GLU A 384 1.02 7.15 5.92
N GLY A 385 0.62 8.41 5.78
CA GLY A 385 -0.74 8.87 5.99
C GLY A 385 -1.03 9.39 7.40
N CYS A 386 -0.31 8.91 8.42
CA CYS A 386 -0.42 9.38 9.80
C CYS A 386 0.95 9.52 10.47
N SER A 387 0.97 9.98 11.71
CA SER A 387 2.09 9.85 12.63
C SER A 387 1.70 8.93 13.79
N PHE A 388 2.69 8.28 14.40
CA PHE A 388 2.44 7.31 15.47
C PHE A 388 3.44 7.47 16.62
N ASP A 389 2.91 7.78 17.79
CA ASP A 389 3.71 8.09 18.99
C ASP A 389 3.89 6.87 19.92
N GLY A 390 3.61 5.65 19.45
CA GLY A 390 3.73 4.41 20.24
C GLY A 390 2.44 3.99 20.96
N ASN A 391 1.53 4.93 21.21
CA ASN A 391 0.26 4.67 21.89
C ASN A 391 -0.98 5.12 21.13
N ARG A 392 -0.85 6.16 20.29
CA ARG A 392 -1.96 6.76 19.54
C ARG A 392 -1.47 7.20 18.16
N LEU A 393 -2.40 7.21 17.21
CA LEU A 393 -2.22 7.85 15.91
C LEU A 393 -2.49 9.36 16.03
N SER A 394 -1.70 10.14 15.32
CA SER A 394 -1.81 11.58 15.19
C SER A 394 -1.86 12.00 13.72
N GLU A 395 -2.51 13.15 13.46
CA GLU A 395 -2.68 13.67 12.11
C GLU A 395 -1.40 14.31 11.61
N ASN A 396 -1.08 14.10 10.33
CA ASN A 396 0.07 14.74 9.70
C ASN A 396 -0.23 16.21 9.37
N GLN A 397 0.74 17.07 9.66
CA GLN A 397 0.73 18.48 9.27
C GLN A 397 1.36 18.67 7.88
N HIS A 398 1.21 19.87 7.30
CA HIS A 398 1.71 20.17 5.96
C HIS A 398 3.25 20.12 5.86
N ASP A 399 3.96 20.37 6.96
CA ASP A 399 5.42 20.27 7.07
C ASP A 399 5.91 18.84 7.36
N SER A 400 5.03 17.95 7.80
CA SER A 400 5.38 16.58 8.17
C SER A 400 5.99 15.81 6.99
N PRO A 401 6.94 14.90 7.25
CA PRO A 401 7.51 14.05 6.20
C PRO A 401 6.41 13.19 5.56
N SER A 402 6.57 12.80 4.30
CA SER A 402 5.64 11.87 3.65
C SER A 402 5.63 10.51 4.36
N VAL A 403 6.80 10.09 4.85
CA VAL A 403 6.98 8.82 5.54
C VAL A 403 7.55 9.05 6.95
N SER A 404 6.80 8.60 7.94
CA SER A 404 7.13 8.71 9.36
C SER A 404 7.73 7.40 9.90
N PRO A 405 8.81 7.42 10.69
CA PRO A 405 9.33 6.22 11.33
C PRO A 405 8.38 5.75 12.44
N VAL A 406 8.24 4.43 12.59
CA VAL A 406 7.42 3.81 13.64
C VAL A 406 8.35 3.28 14.73
N PRO A 407 8.02 3.44 16.02
CA PRO A 407 8.77 2.82 17.11
C PRO A 407 8.80 1.29 17.00
N PRO A 408 9.84 0.63 17.53
CA PRO A 408 9.96 -0.82 17.44
C PRO A 408 8.80 -1.51 18.17
N CYS A 409 8.32 -2.60 17.57
CA CYS A 409 7.17 -3.36 18.08
C CYS A 409 7.55 -4.80 18.42
N TYR A 410 6.79 -5.41 19.33
CA TYR A 410 6.87 -6.84 19.60
C TYR A 410 5.81 -7.55 18.78
N MET A 411 6.21 -8.52 17.96
CA MET A 411 5.30 -9.37 17.19
C MET A 411 5.33 -10.79 17.72
N ALA A 412 4.15 -11.40 17.83
CA ALA A 412 4.01 -12.77 18.30
C ALA A 412 2.73 -13.44 17.78
N TRP A 413 2.71 -14.76 17.90
CA TRP A 413 1.51 -15.58 17.71
C TRP A 413 0.96 -16.01 19.07
N ILE A 414 -0.30 -15.69 19.34
CA ILE A 414 -1.00 -16.08 20.56
C ILE A 414 -2.20 -16.98 20.24
N PRO A 415 -2.66 -17.83 21.17
CA PRO A 415 -3.88 -18.59 20.99
C PRO A 415 -5.09 -17.69 20.74
N GLN A 416 -6.02 -18.11 19.89
CA GLN A 416 -7.25 -17.36 19.60
C GLN A 416 -8.10 -17.11 20.86
N SER A 417 -8.11 -18.07 21.78
CA SER A 417 -8.80 -18.01 23.07
C SER A 417 -8.19 -17.01 24.07
N ALA A 418 -6.97 -16.55 23.82
CA ALA A 418 -6.26 -15.66 24.73
C ALA A 418 -6.62 -14.19 24.47
N SER A 419 -6.51 -13.34 25.47
CA SER A 419 -6.86 -11.91 25.36
C SER A 419 -5.91 -11.19 24.39
N GLY A 420 -6.47 -10.43 23.44
CA GLY A 420 -5.65 -9.56 22.60
C GLY A 420 -4.89 -8.51 23.44
N CYS A 421 -3.75 -8.03 22.94
CA CYS A 421 -2.97 -6.97 23.61
C CYS A 421 -3.73 -5.63 23.70
N TYR A 422 -4.72 -5.45 22.83
CA TYR A 422 -5.56 -4.26 22.75
C TYR A 422 -7.02 -4.69 22.60
N SER A 423 -7.94 -3.82 23.05
CA SER A 423 -9.36 -3.99 22.77
C SER A 423 -9.64 -3.77 21.28
N PRO A 424 -10.49 -4.61 20.65
CA PRO A 424 -10.75 -4.53 19.21
C PRO A 424 -11.33 -3.16 18.79
N GLU A 425 -12.05 -2.48 19.68
CA GLU A 425 -12.64 -1.16 19.43
C GLU A 425 -11.62 -0.01 19.43
N GLU A 426 -10.44 -0.21 20.05
CA GLU A 426 -9.39 0.82 20.12
C GLU A 426 -8.33 0.65 19.04
N CYS A 427 -8.44 -0.39 18.22
CA CYS A 427 -7.45 -0.75 17.21
C CYS A 427 -7.97 -0.61 15.79
N ILE A 428 -7.06 -0.27 14.89
CA ILE A 428 -7.28 -0.29 13.45
C ILE A 428 -6.29 -1.25 12.80
N SER A 429 -6.80 -2.19 12.00
CA SER A 429 -5.96 -3.06 11.20
C SER A 429 -5.40 -2.29 10.00
N LEU A 430 -4.07 -2.16 9.93
CA LEU A 430 -3.35 -1.52 8.84
C LEU A 430 -2.54 -2.57 8.04
N PRO A 431 -2.55 -2.50 6.70
CA PRO A 431 -1.70 -3.34 5.87
C PRO A 431 -0.23 -2.96 6.01
N LEU A 432 0.63 -3.97 6.14
CA LEU A 432 2.08 -3.86 5.99
C LEU A 432 2.46 -4.23 4.56
N TYR A 433 2.88 -3.27 3.76
CA TYR A 433 3.36 -3.47 2.40
C TYR A 433 4.87 -3.66 2.34
N ALA A 434 5.32 -4.41 1.32
CA ALA A 434 6.76 -4.60 1.06
C ALA A 434 7.45 -3.33 0.51
N SER A 435 6.72 -2.51 -0.26
CA SER A 435 7.21 -1.29 -0.89
C SER A 435 6.15 -0.19 -0.91
N ALA A 436 6.57 1.05 -1.20
CA ALA A 436 5.66 2.19 -1.34
C ALA A 436 4.65 2.05 -2.49
N GLU A 437 4.89 1.13 -3.44
CA GLU A 437 4.01 0.86 -4.58
C GLU A 437 2.72 0.10 -4.18
N ARG A 438 2.63 -0.38 -2.93
CA ARG A 438 1.46 -1.08 -2.37
C ARG A 438 1.00 -2.32 -3.17
N THR A 439 1.94 -3.00 -3.84
CA THR A 439 1.65 -4.18 -4.67
C THR A 439 1.38 -5.45 -3.85
N ARG A 440 2.25 -5.72 -2.87
CA ARG A 440 2.20 -6.94 -2.05
C ARG A 440 2.08 -6.62 -0.56
N VAL A 441 1.02 -7.16 0.04
CA VAL A 441 0.81 -7.14 1.50
C VAL A 441 1.56 -8.30 2.14
N VAL A 442 2.33 -8.00 3.19
CA VAL A 442 3.04 -8.98 4.02
C VAL A 442 2.09 -9.52 5.09
N THR A 443 1.55 -8.64 5.92
CA THR A 443 0.58 -8.96 6.98
C THR A 443 -0.28 -7.73 7.32
N ASN A 444 -1.32 -7.93 8.12
CA ASN A 444 -2.09 -6.83 8.71
C ASN A 444 -1.72 -6.71 10.19
N ILE A 445 -1.50 -5.48 10.63
CA ILE A 445 -1.11 -5.18 12.00
C ILE A 445 -2.16 -4.28 12.64
N ASP A 446 -2.64 -4.66 13.81
CA ASP A 446 -3.59 -3.87 14.58
C ASP A 446 -2.85 -2.79 15.37
N VAL A 447 -3.11 -1.52 15.02
CA VAL A 447 -2.47 -0.33 15.61
C VAL A 447 -3.48 0.41 16.51
N PRO A 448 -3.11 0.89 17.70
CA PRO A 448 -4.04 1.61 18.55
C PRO A 448 -4.39 2.98 17.96
N CYS A 449 -5.67 3.17 17.62
CA CYS A 449 -6.19 4.33 16.90
C CYS A 449 -6.57 5.50 17.82
N GLY A 450 -6.79 5.25 19.12
CA GLY A 450 -7.14 6.28 20.10
C GLY A 450 -8.49 6.97 19.85
N GLY A 451 -9.32 6.42 18.96
CA GLY A 451 -10.59 6.97 18.47
C GLY A 451 -10.57 7.31 16.96
N ASN A 452 -11.74 7.57 16.38
CA ASN A 452 -11.93 7.99 14.97
C ASN A 452 -11.33 7.04 13.92
N SER A 453 -11.70 5.77 13.94
CA SER A 453 -11.27 4.78 12.94
C SER A 453 -11.46 5.25 11.50
N ASP A 454 -12.59 5.90 11.22
CA ASP A 454 -13.00 6.27 9.86
C ASP A 454 -12.06 7.30 9.23
N GLN A 455 -11.57 8.23 10.05
CA GLN A 455 -10.60 9.24 9.63
C GLN A 455 -9.29 8.58 9.19
N TRP A 456 -8.80 7.59 9.94
CA TRP A 456 -7.57 6.87 9.63
C TRP A 456 -7.71 5.97 8.40
N ILE A 457 -8.90 5.38 8.21
CA ILE A 457 -9.24 4.64 6.98
C ILE A 457 -9.19 5.61 5.78
N GLN A 458 -9.82 6.77 5.89
CA GLN A 458 -9.86 7.76 4.82
C GLN A 458 -8.50 8.38 4.50
N CYS A 459 -7.63 8.56 5.50
CA CYS A 459 -6.25 9.00 5.29
C CYS A 459 -5.40 8.02 4.47
N GLY A 460 -5.88 6.78 4.28
CA GLY A 460 -5.16 5.74 3.53
C GLY A 460 -3.90 5.29 4.25
N ALA A 461 -3.96 5.24 5.59
CA ALA A 461 -2.85 4.88 6.45
C ALA A 461 -2.31 3.49 6.12
N ALA A 462 -1.01 3.37 5.93
CA ALA A 462 -0.36 2.11 5.58
C ALA A 462 1.03 2.01 6.22
N LEU A 463 1.43 0.78 6.55
CA LEU A 463 2.77 0.47 7.03
C LEU A 463 3.63 -0.06 5.87
N PHE A 464 4.91 0.25 5.91
CA PHE A 464 5.89 -0.19 4.92
C PHE A 464 7.12 -0.77 5.59
N LEU A 465 7.66 -1.80 4.95
CA LEU A 465 9.04 -2.21 5.20
C LEU A 465 9.99 -1.13 4.67
N LYS A 466 11.13 -0.99 5.34
CA LYS A 466 12.18 -0.06 4.93
C LYS A 466 12.66 -0.39 3.51
N GLN A 467 12.59 0.58 2.61
CA GLN A 467 13.37 0.55 1.37
C GLN A 467 14.84 0.80 1.72
N GLN A 468 15.70 -0.15 1.34
CA GLN A 468 17.16 -0.11 1.53
C GLN A 468 17.86 0.54 0.35
#